data_AF-A0A4P6HDN5-F1
#
_entry.id   AF-A0A4P6HDN5-F1
#
_cell.length_a   1.000
_cell.length_b   1.000
_cell.length_c   1.000
_cell.angle_alpha   90.00
_cell.angle_beta   90.00
_cell.angle_gamma   90.00
#
_symmetry.space_group_name_H-M   'P 1'
#
loop_
_entity.id
_entity.type
_entity.pdbx_description
1 polymer ?
#
loop_
_entity_poly.entity_id
_entity_poly.type
_entity_poly.pdbx_seq_one_letter_code
_entity_poly.pdbx_strand_id
1 'polypeptide(L)'
;MARPKLGDSESIRLQMVITKDEIGAIDDWQFRHRVPNRSEAIRRLCQIAMRYEDQEKELMSALRKVAEAMKSTTAAWKERNKSGDQTDEVEFLKDEYRKLYRRTNILMHRAQVARLETWALARGGDLKEAMRLADEKRSELEGMISGMEEKDQ
;
A
#
# COMPACT_ATOMS: atom_id res chain seq x y z
N MET A 1 -14.52 -36.61 -14.17
CA MET A 1 -14.94 -35.63 -13.14
C MET A 1 -14.67 -34.24 -13.66
N ALA A 2 -15.68 -33.35 -13.64
CA ALA A 2 -15.51 -31.97 -14.09
C ALA A 2 -14.52 -31.24 -13.16
N ARG A 3 -13.59 -30.49 -13.75
CA ARG A 3 -12.56 -29.76 -13.02
C ARG A 3 -13.20 -28.56 -12.32
N PRO A 4 -13.00 -28.36 -11.01
CA PRO A 4 -13.50 -27.16 -10.33
C PRO A 4 -12.93 -25.90 -10.98
N LYS A 5 -13.79 -24.96 -11.37
CA LYS A 5 -13.36 -23.63 -11.83
C LYS A 5 -12.87 -22.83 -10.63
N LEU A 6 -11.61 -22.44 -10.65
CA LEU A 6 -10.97 -21.65 -9.57
C LEU A 6 -11.07 -20.14 -9.81
N GLY A 7 -11.53 -19.74 -11.00
CA GLY A 7 -11.75 -18.36 -11.44
C GLY A 7 -12.60 -18.37 -12.70
N ASP A 8 -12.64 -17.25 -13.40
CA ASP A 8 -13.41 -17.12 -14.64
C ASP A 8 -12.70 -17.77 -15.84
N SER A 9 -11.37 -17.92 -15.74
CA SER A 9 -10.51 -18.57 -16.72
C SER A 9 -10.25 -20.06 -16.43
N GLU A 10 -9.78 -20.77 -17.45
CA GLU A 10 -9.38 -22.17 -17.32
C GLU A 10 -8.17 -22.31 -16.37
N SER A 11 -8.24 -23.28 -15.46
CA SER A 11 -7.14 -23.56 -14.53
C SER A 11 -6.05 -24.38 -15.20
N ILE A 12 -4.80 -23.91 -15.15
CA ILE A 12 -3.63 -24.62 -15.72
C ILE A 12 -2.81 -25.25 -14.59
N ARG A 13 -2.19 -26.42 -14.84
CA ARG A 13 -1.26 -27.05 -13.88
C ARG A 13 0.14 -26.47 -14.10
N LEU A 14 0.71 -25.88 -13.06
CA LEU A 14 2.08 -25.37 -13.07
C LEU A 14 3.02 -26.46 -12.51
N GLN A 15 4.02 -26.87 -13.29
CA GLN A 15 5.12 -27.73 -12.84
C GLN A 15 6.36 -26.87 -12.64
N MET A 16 6.96 -26.90 -11.46
CA MET A 16 8.17 -26.15 -11.12
C MET A 16 9.12 -26.99 -10.26
N VAL A 17 10.41 -26.74 -10.40
CA VAL A 17 11.44 -27.23 -9.47
C VAL A 17 11.63 -26.16 -8.39
N ILE A 18 11.55 -26.57 -7.14
CA ILE A 18 11.60 -25.68 -5.97
C ILE A 18 12.32 -26.42 -4.84
N THR A 19 13.07 -25.70 -4.02
CA THR A 19 13.83 -26.29 -2.92
C THR A 19 12.93 -26.71 -1.77
N LYS A 20 13.45 -27.57 -0.87
CA LYS A 20 12.72 -27.98 0.34
C LYS A 20 12.44 -26.80 1.25
N ASP A 21 13.38 -25.87 1.37
CA ASP A 21 13.29 -24.72 2.27
C ASP A 21 12.21 -23.74 1.78
N GLU A 22 12.14 -23.49 0.47
CA GLU A 22 11.09 -22.64 -0.12
C GLU A 22 9.70 -23.24 0.07
N ILE A 23 9.54 -24.56 -0.14
CA ILE A 23 8.27 -25.24 0.15
C ILE A 23 7.93 -25.17 1.64
N GLY A 24 8.91 -25.35 2.52
CA GLY A 24 8.74 -25.20 3.96
C GLY A 24 8.24 -23.80 4.34
N ALA A 25 8.82 -22.76 3.76
CA ALA A 25 8.40 -21.37 3.99
C ALA A 25 6.96 -21.10 3.52
N ILE A 26 6.54 -21.68 2.39
CA ILE A 26 5.16 -21.58 1.89
C ILE A 26 4.20 -22.32 2.83
N ASP A 27 4.57 -23.50 3.29
CA ASP A 27 3.75 -24.29 4.22
C ASP A 27 3.60 -23.56 5.56
N ASP A 28 4.69 -23.01 6.12
CA ASP A 28 4.65 -22.18 7.33
C ASP A 28 3.75 -20.96 7.18
N TRP A 29 3.84 -20.27 6.03
CA TRP A 29 2.96 -19.16 5.72
C TRP A 29 1.51 -19.62 5.63
N GLN A 30 1.23 -20.74 4.95
CA GLN A 30 -0.09 -21.33 4.81
C GLN A 30 -0.70 -21.62 6.19
N PHE A 31 0.05 -22.26 7.09
CA PHE A 31 -0.42 -22.62 8.43
C PHE A 31 -0.67 -21.38 9.30
N ARG A 32 0.27 -20.42 9.30
CA ARG A 32 0.14 -19.15 10.04
C ARG A 32 -1.14 -18.40 9.69
N HIS A 33 -1.52 -18.45 8.41
CA HIS A 33 -2.64 -17.71 7.85
C HIS A 33 -3.93 -18.53 7.72
N ARG A 34 -3.90 -19.81 8.14
CA ARG A 34 -5.02 -20.76 8.05
C ARG A 34 -5.56 -20.90 6.63
N VAL A 35 -4.66 -20.94 5.65
CA VAL A 35 -5.01 -21.13 4.24
C VAL A 35 -5.20 -22.64 3.97
N PRO A 36 -6.27 -23.06 3.25
CA PRO A 36 -6.66 -24.47 3.21
C PRO A 36 -5.63 -25.42 2.59
N ASN A 37 -4.92 -24.98 1.56
CA ASN A 37 -3.95 -25.81 0.84
C ASN A 37 -2.80 -24.98 0.26
N ARG A 38 -1.71 -25.66 -0.10
CA ARG A 38 -0.51 -25.04 -0.65
C ARG A 38 -0.75 -24.29 -1.95
N SER A 39 -1.55 -24.86 -2.86
CA SER A 39 -1.85 -24.20 -4.15
C SER A 39 -2.55 -22.86 -3.95
N GLU A 40 -3.44 -22.79 -2.96
CA GLU A 40 -4.14 -21.59 -2.56
C GLU A 40 -3.20 -20.57 -1.90
N ALA A 41 -2.27 -21.05 -1.06
CA ALA A 41 -1.23 -20.20 -0.47
C ALA A 41 -0.33 -19.58 -1.55
N ILE A 42 0.12 -20.37 -2.53
CA ILE A 42 0.93 -19.89 -3.65
C ILE A 42 0.18 -18.81 -4.44
N ARG A 43 -1.11 -19.03 -4.76
CA ARG A 43 -1.91 -18.01 -5.47
C ARG A 43 -1.99 -16.70 -4.70
N ARG A 44 -2.25 -16.76 -3.39
CA ARG A 44 -2.31 -15.58 -2.53
C ARG A 44 -0.98 -14.84 -2.47
N LEU A 45 0.12 -15.56 -2.34
CA LEU A 45 1.47 -14.98 -2.38
C LEU A 45 1.74 -14.28 -3.71
N CYS A 46 1.34 -14.88 -4.84
CA CYS A 46 1.44 -14.21 -6.15
C CYS A 46 0.58 -12.94 -6.21
N GLN A 47 -0.66 -12.98 -5.70
CA GLN A 47 -1.53 -11.80 -5.66
C GLN A 47 -0.98 -10.69 -4.77
N ILE A 48 -0.40 -11.04 -3.62
CA ILE A 48 0.27 -10.11 -2.72
C ILE A 48 1.47 -9.47 -3.43
N ALA A 49 2.29 -10.26 -4.12
CA ALA A 49 3.44 -9.75 -4.86
C ALA A 49 3.04 -8.76 -5.96
N MET A 50 2.04 -9.12 -6.79
CA MET A 50 1.55 -8.23 -7.85
C MET A 50 0.99 -6.91 -7.30
N ARG A 51 0.18 -6.98 -6.22
CA ARG A 51 -0.35 -5.77 -5.59
C ARG A 51 0.74 -4.94 -4.92
N TYR A 52 1.73 -5.58 -4.29
CA TYR A 52 2.86 -4.86 -3.72
C TYR A 52 3.61 -4.05 -4.80
N GLU A 53 3.88 -4.66 -5.96
CA GLU A 53 4.53 -3.97 -7.09
C GLU A 53 3.72 -2.75 -7.57
N ASP A 54 2.39 -2.87 -7.64
CA ASP A 54 1.50 -1.75 -7.97
C ASP A 54 1.58 -0.62 -6.92
N GLN A 55 1.57 -0.97 -5.63
CA GLN A 55 1.55 0.02 -4.53
C GLN A 55 2.93 0.64 -4.26
N GLU A 56 4.02 -0.07 -4.54
CA GLU A 56 5.38 0.38 -4.25
C GLU A 56 5.70 1.71 -4.94
N LYS A 57 5.30 1.86 -6.21
CA LYS A 57 5.53 3.08 -7.00
C LYS A 57 4.83 4.28 -6.38
N GLU A 58 3.57 4.11 -5.99
CA GLU A 58 2.76 5.15 -5.36
C GLU A 58 3.30 5.51 -3.96
N LEU A 59 3.72 4.52 -3.18
CA LEU A 59 4.31 4.72 -1.86
C LEU A 59 5.62 5.50 -1.94
N MET A 60 6.50 5.12 -2.87
CA MET A 60 7.79 5.80 -3.08
C MET A 60 7.60 7.22 -3.61
N SER A 61 6.61 7.43 -4.48
CA SER A 61 6.21 8.77 -4.95
C SER A 61 5.73 9.64 -3.78
N ALA A 62 4.81 9.14 -2.95
CA ALA A 62 4.31 9.85 -1.77
C ALA A 62 5.43 10.17 -0.77
N LEU A 63 6.33 9.21 -0.52
CA LEU A 63 7.48 9.39 0.37
C LEU A 63 8.41 10.50 -0.14
N ARG A 64 8.69 10.53 -1.45
CA ARG A 64 9.49 11.59 -2.07
C ARG A 64 8.84 12.95 -1.91
N LYS A 65 7.53 13.07 -2.14
CA LYS A 65 6.77 14.33 -1.97
C LYS A 65 6.85 14.84 -0.52
N VAL A 66 6.80 13.94 0.47
CA VAL A 66 6.96 14.28 1.89
C VAL A 66 8.38 14.78 2.17
N ALA A 67 9.41 14.05 1.71
CA ALA A 67 10.81 14.45 1.91
C ALA A 67 11.12 15.82 1.27
N GLU A 68 10.58 16.07 0.07
CA GLU A 68 10.71 17.36 -0.61
C GLU A 68 10.02 18.49 0.17
N ALA A 69 8.82 18.24 0.72
CA ALA A 69 8.13 19.22 1.57
C ALA A 69 8.94 19.56 2.81
N MET A 70 9.49 18.56 3.51
CA MET A 70 10.34 18.81 4.67
C MET A 70 11.56 19.65 4.30
N LYS A 71 12.19 19.36 3.15
CA LYS A 71 13.34 20.12 2.65
C LYS A 71 12.97 21.56 2.29
N SER A 72 11.84 21.79 1.62
CA SER A 72 11.40 23.14 1.27
C SER A 72 10.99 23.96 2.50
N THR A 73 10.27 23.35 3.45
CA THR A 73 9.86 24.02 4.70
C THR A 73 11.07 24.43 5.53
N THR A 74 12.06 23.53 5.67
CA THR A 74 13.30 23.85 6.41
C THR A 74 14.13 24.93 5.72
N ALA A 75 14.17 24.96 4.39
CA ALA A 75 14.84 26.02 3.63
C ALA A 75 14.12 27.38 3.78
N ALA A 76 12.79 27.39 3.65
CA ALA A 76 11.98 28.61 3.81
C ALA A 76 12.10 29.19 5.22
N TRP A 77 12.08 28.33 6.25
CA TRP A 77 12.30 28.74 7.64
C TRP A 77 13.70 29.34 7.86
N LYS A 78 14.75 28.72 7.30
CA LYS A 78 16.12 29.27 7.38
C LYS A 78 16.24 30.63 6.71
N GLU A 79 15.66 30.81 5.54
CA GLU A 79 15.75 32.08 4.81
C GLU A 79 14.98 33.19 5.52
N ARG A 80 13.79 32.87 6.05
CA ARG A 80 13.00 33.80 6.86
C ARG A 80 13.73 34.22 8.14
N ASN A 81 14.36 33.29 8.85
CA ASN A 81 15.11 33.63 10.07
C ASN A 81 16.29 34.57 9.81
N LYS A 82 16.86 34.57 8.60
CA LYS A 82 17.91 35.53 8.23
C LYS A 82 17.37 36.94 7.99
N SER A 83 16.12 37.09 7.52
CA SER A 83 15.55 38.41 7.22
C SER A 83 15.13 39.18 8.48
N GLY A 84 14.99 38.50 9.63
CA GLY A 84 14.55 39.11 10.89
C GLY A 84 13.07 39.50 10.93
N ASP A 85 12.30 39.12 9.89
CA ASP A 85 10.88 39.45 9.80
C ASP A 85 9.99 38.42 10.53
N GLN A 86 9.54 38.82 11.71
CA GLN A 86 8.66 38.03 12.59
C GLN A 86 7.17 38.30 12.39
N THR A 87 6.79 39.24 11.51
CA THR A 87 5.46 39.86 11.52
C THR A 87 4.32 38.88 11.19
N ASP A 88 4.61 37.72 10.58
CA ASP A 88 3.64 36.67 10.23
C ASP A 88 4.16 35.24 10.48
N GLU A 89 5.02 35.04 11.49
CA GLU A 89 5.65 33.74 11.76
C GLU A 89 4.61 32.62 11.98
N VAL A 90 3.57 32.91 12.76
CA VAL A 90 2.50 31.95 13.07
C VAL A 90 1.75 31.52 11.81
N GLU A 91 1.43 32.44 10.91
CA GLU A 91 0.65 32.12 9.71
C GLU A 91 1.49 31.33 8.70
N PHE A 92 2.77 31.69 8.56
CA PHE A 92 3.72 30.90 7.78
C PHE A 92 3.87 29.47 8.30
N LEU A 93 4.05 29.29 9.61
CA LEU A 93 4.17 27.96 10.22
C LEU A 93 2.91 27.13 10.03
N LYS A 94 1.72 27.73 10.14
CA LYS A 94 0.45 27.05 9.87
C LYS A 94 0.36 26.55 8.43
N ASP A 95 0.76 27.37 7.46
CA ASP A 95 0.69 27.00 6.05
C ASP A 95 1.67 25.88 5.70
N GLU A 96 2.91 25.97 6.17
CA GLU A 96 3.90 24.91 5.98
C GLU A 96 3.51 23.62 6.70
N TYR A 97 3.02 23.71 7.94
CA TYR A 97 2.48 22.56 8.65
C TYR A 97 1.31 21.92 7.89
N ARG A 98 0.38 22.72 7.34
CA ARG A 98 -0.77 22.22 6.58
C ARG A 98 -0.31 21.46 5.32
N LYS A 99 0.70 21.96 4.61
CA LYS A 99 1.30 21.27 3.44
C LYS A 99 1.94 19.94 3.85
N LEU A 100 2.77 19.95 4.89
CA LEU A 100 3.47 18.75 5.35
C LEU A 100 2.50 17.70 5.89
N TYR A 101 1.52 18.12 6.69
CA TYR A 101 0.49 17.25 7.27
C TYR A 101 -0.31 16.53 6.18
N ARG A 102 -0.75 17.25 5.13
CA ARG A 102 -1.47 16.66 4.00
C ARG A 102 -0.64 15.60 3.27
N ARG A 103 0.60 15.92 2.90
CA ARG A 103 1.49 14.96 2.20
C ARG A 103 1.77 13.73 3.06
N THR A 104 1.95 13.92 4.37
CA THR A 104 2.17 12.83 5.32
C THR A 104 0.91 11.95 5.44
N ASN A 105 -0.29 12.54 5.47
CA ASN A 105 -1.53 11.76 5.46
C ASN A 105 -1.69 10.92 4.19
N ILE A 106 -1.37 11.48 3.01
CA ILE A 106 -1.40 10.72 1.75
C ILE A 106 -0.46 9.52 1.84
N LEU A 107 0.78 9.71 2.32
CA LEU A 107 1.73 8.63 2.55
C LEU A 107 1.18 7.56 3.51
N MET A 108 0.60 7.98 4.63
CA MET A 108 0.01 7.07 5.61
C MET A 108 -1.16 6.28 5.03
N HIS A 109 -2.03 6.91 4.26
CA HIS A 109 -3.14 6.23 3.60
C HIS A 109 -2.64 5.22 2.54
N ARG A 110 -1.65 5.57 1.72
CA ARG A 110 -1.02 4.62 0.78
C ARG A 110 -0.42 3.42 1.51
N ALA A 111 0.29 3.64 2.62
CA ALA A 111 0.81 2.54 3.44
C ALA A 111 -0.31 1.67 4.05
N GLN A 112 -1.43 2.29 4.44
CA GLN A 112 -2.61 1.57 4.93
C GLN A 112 -3.26 0.72 3.84
N VAL A 113 -3.37 1.20 2.59
CA VAL A 113 -3.86 0.41 1.46
C VAL A 113 -3.05 -0.86 1.31
N ALA A 114 -1.73 -0.73 1.13
CA ALA A 114 -0.83 -1.87 0.94
C ALA A 114 -0.94 -2.89 2.09
N ARG A 115 -1.05 -2.39 3.33
CA ARG A 115 -1.24 -3.23 4.52
C ARG A 115 -2.57 -3.97 4.51
N LEU A 116 -3.67 -3.29 4.19
CA LEU A 116 -5.02 -3.87 4.20
C LEU A 116 -5.21 -4.88 3.08
N GLU A 117 -4.69 -4.61 1.88
CA GLU A 117 -4.70 -5.57 0.77
C GLU A 117 -3.93 -6.84 1.13
N THR A 118 -2.72 -6.67 1.69
CA THR A 118 -1.92 -7.81 2.16
C THR A 118 -2.65 -8.58 3.25
N TRP A 119 -3.25 -7.90 4.22
CA TRP A 119 -4.02 -8.53 5.28
C TRP A 119 -5.22 -9.30 4.75
N ALA A 120 -5.98 -8.73 3.80
CA ALA A 120 -7.14 -9.37 3.20
C ALA A 120 -6.74 -10.66 2.48
N LEU A 121 -5.68 -10.62 1.66
CA LEU A 121 -5.15 -11.79 0.95
C LEU A 121 -4.51 -12.83 1.86
N ALA A 122 -3.95 -12.40 2.98
CA ALA A 122 -3.35 -13.27 3.98
C ALA A 122 -4.39 -13.85 4.97
N ARG A 123 -5.65 -13.40 4.97
CA ARG A 123 -6.66 -13.95 5.86
C ARG A 123 -7.18 -15.29 5.32
N GLY A 124 -7.22 -16.34 6.15
CA GLY A 124 -7.86 -17.61 5.78
C GLY A 124 -9.32 -17.45 5.31
N GLY A 125 -9.77 -18.33 4.41
CA GLY A 125 -11.10 -18.25 3.80
C GLY A 125 -11.08 -18.48 2.29
N ASP A 126 -12.10 -18.01 1.59
CA ASP A 126 -12.19 -18.07 0.13
C ASP A 126 -11.33 -16.98 -0.55
N LEU A 127 -10.66 -17.31 -1.66
CA LEU A 127 -9.79 -16.37 -2.38
C LEU A 127 -10.55 -15.20 -2.99
N LYS A 128 -11.70 -15.49 -3.61
CA LYS A 128 -12.47 -14.48 -4.33
C LYS A 128 -12.98 -13.43 -3.35
N GLU A 129 -13.42 -13.88 -2.18
CA GLU A 129 -13.83 -12.97 -1.11
C GLU A 129 -12.65 -12.14 -0.58
N ALA A 130 -11.47 -12.75 -0.41
CA ALA A 130 -10.27 -12.03 -0.02
C ALA A 130 -9.87 -10.95 -1.04
N MET A 131 -9.95 -11.25 -2.33
CA MET A 131 -9.69 -10.30 -3.43
C MET A 131 -10.73 -9.18 -3.45
N ARG A 132 -12.03 -9.51 -3.34
CA ARG A 132 -13.13 -8.54 -3.28
C ARG A 132 -12.93 -7.54 -2.13
N LEU A 133 -12.57 -8.03 -0.95
CA LEU A 133 -12.29 -7.18 0.21
C LEU A 133 -11.06 -6.30 0.02
N ALA A 134 -10.01 -6.82 -0.62
CA ALA A 134 -8.82 -6.02 -0.96
C ALA A 134 -9.19 -4.87 -1.93
N ASP A 135 -9.98 -5.15 -2.96
CA ASP A 135 -10.44 -4.15 -3.94
C ASP A 135 -11.36 -3.10 -3.30
N GLU A 136 -12.27 -3.52 -2.42
CA GLU A 136 -13.13 -2.61 -1.66
C GLU A 136 -12.30 -1.64 -0.81
N LYS A 137 -11.29 -2.16 -0.08
CA LYS A 137 -10.42 -1.32 0.77
C LYS A 137 -9.51 -0.41 -0.04
N ARG A 138 -9.04 -0.85 -1.20
CA ARG A 138 -8.30 -0.02 -2.14
C ARG A 138 -9.17 1.14 -2.63
N SER A 139 -10.37 0.86 -3.12
CA SER A 139 -11.29 1.87 -3.65
C SER A 139 -11.70 2.91 -2.60
N GLU A 140 -12.03 2.47 -1.37
CA GLU A 140 -12.35 3.35 -0.25
C GLU A 140 -11.23 4.37 0.04
N LEU A 141 -9.99 3.89 0.09
CA LEU A 141 -8.83 4.73 0.43
C LEU A 141 -8.35 5.58 -0.75
N GLU A 142 -8.46 5.08 -1.99
CA GLU A 142 -8.18 5.88 -3.18
C GLU A 142 -9.13 7.08 -3.29
N GLY A 143 -10.42 6.91 -2.97
CA GLY A 143 -11.37 8.01 -2.90
C GLY A 143 -10.99 9.08 -1.87
N MET A 144 -10.46 8.67 -0.71
CA MET A 144 -9.94 9.60 0.30
C MET A 144 -8.71 10.36 -0.19
N ILE A 145 -7.78 9.68 -0.87
CA ILE A 145 -6.55 10.28 -1.39
C ILE A 145 -6.88 11.30 -2.49
N SER A 146 -7.74 10.96 -3.45
CA SER A 146 -8.15 11.88 -4.52
C SER A 146 -8.76 13.17 -3.95
N GLY A 147 -9.64 13.07 -2.94
CA GLY A 147 -10.20 14.25 -2.27
C GLY A 147 -9.18 15.08 -1.47
N MET A 148 -8.00 14.53 -1.16
CA MET A 148 -6.88 15.27 -0.57
C MET A 148 -6.01 15.94 -1.64
N GLU A 149 -5.80 15.29 -2.80
CA GLU A 149 -5.00 15.81 -3.91
C GLU A 149 -5.71 16.95 -4.67
N GLU A 150 -7.04 16.90 -4.82
CA GLU A 150 -7.83 17.98 -5.46
C GLU A 150 -7.74 19.31 -4.70
N LYS A 151 -7.42 19.28 -3.40
CA LYS A 151 -7.26 20.49 -2.57
C LYS A 151 -5.87 21.13 -2.69
N ASP A 152 -5.00 20.57 -3.55
CA ASP A 152 -3.63 21.03 -3.80
C ASP A 152 -3.50 21.79 -5.15
N GLN A 153 -4.54 21.74 -6.01
CA GLN A 153 -4.68 22.54 -7.25
C GLN A 153 -5.47 23.82 -7.00
#